data_AF-A0AAF0FSN2-F1
#
_entry.id   AF-A0AAF0FSN2-F1
#
_cell.length_a   1.000
_cell.length_b   1.000
_cell.length_c   1.000
_cell.angle_alpha   90.00
_cell.angle_beta   90.00
_cell.angle_gamma   90.00
#
_symmetry.space_group_name_H-M   'P 1'
#
loop_
_entity.id
_entity.type
_entity.pdbx_description
1 polymer ?
#
loop_
_entity_poly.entity_id
_entity_poly.type
_entity_poly.pdbx_seq_one_letter_code
_entity_poly.pdbx_strand_id
1 'polypeptide(L)'
;MDKIFLYYGPKKGFEELLEKEIKEKETRTTLSVAIRKTDELIKKVTMIHKTESKPEEEDEEEKIIQIEEKIKIDIGHLISYSDEYSSVKEHAILNFDEFLSSLKINKLFLQNTPKHIADLLNNSYSEITTDEVYSYPSIDESKIYEIYSNFEKRIIGQEKVKKNC
;
A
#
# COMPACT_ATOMS: atom_id res chain seq x y z
N MET A 1 0.01 14.80 6.67
CA MET A 1 -0.87 13.70 6.26
C MET A 1 -2.25 14.02 6.79
N ASP A 2 -3.21 14.08 5.89
CA ASP A 2 -4.52 14.68 6.17
C ASP A 2 -5.58 13.61 6.41
N LYS A 3 -5.48 12.46 5.71
CA LYS A 3 -6.43 11.37 5.82
C LYS A 3 -5.83 10.02 5.41
N ILE A 4 -6.26 8.95 6.08
CA ILE A 4 -5.92 7.56 5.79
C ILE A 4 -7.20 6.79 5.45
N PHE A 5 -7.16 6.04 4.35
CA PHE A 5 -8.24 5.15 3.91
C PHE A 5 -7.76 3.71 3.94
N LEU A 6 -8.40 2.89 4.76
CA LEU A 6 -8.24 1.44 4.79
C LEU A 6 -9.41 0.81 4.04
N TYR A 7 -9.16 0.35 2.82
CA TYR A 7 -10.20 -0.21 1.97
C TYR A 7 -10.12 -1.74 1.95
N TYR A 8 -11.23 -2.40 2.27
CA TYR A 8 -11.36 -3.85 2.30
C TYR A 8 -12.29 -4.32 1.17
N GLY A 9 -11.72 -4.81 0.08
CA GLY A 9 -12.52 -5.18 -1.08
C GLY A 9 -11.74 -5.43 -2.38
N PRO A 10 -12.46 -5.56 -3.51
CA PRO A 10 -11.87 -5.81 -4.81
C PRO A 10 -11.15 -4.56 -5.35
N LYS A 11 -10.14 -4.78 -6.21
CA LYS A 11 -9.34 -3.71 -6.83
C LYS A 11 -10.21 -2.67 -7.52
N LYS A 12 -11.24 -3.11 -8.24
CA LYS A 12 -12.15 -2.20 -8.96
C LYS A 12 -12.77 -1.14 -8.03
N GLY A 13 -13.31 -1.55 -6.89
CA GLY A 13 -13.92 -0.59 -5.96
C GLY A 13 -12.87 0.30 -5.27
N PHE A 14 -11.64 -0.19 -5.11
CA PHE A 14 -10.53 0.64 -4.65
C PHE A 14 -10.16 1.73 -5.67
N GLU A 15 -10.12 1.41 -6.97
CA GLU A 15 -9.89 2.42 -8.02
C GLU A 15 -10.99 3.50 -8.01
N GLU A 16 -12.26 3.10 -7.83
CA GLU A 16 -13.39 4.02 -7.72
C GLU A 16 -13.22 4.99 -6.53
N LEU A 17 -12.71 4.50 -5.39
CA LEU A 17 -12.34 5.34 -4.24
C LEU A 17 -11.23 6.33 -4.60
N LEU A 18 -10.17 5.87 -5.27
CA LEU A 18 -9.05 6.72 -5.69
C LEU A 18 -9.48 7.82 -6.66
N GLU A 19 -10.36 7.50 -7.62
CA GLU A 19 -10.92 8.47 -8.57
C GLU A 19 -11.79 9.53 -7.89
N LYS A 20 -12.52 9.16 -6.83
CA LYS A 20 -13.33 10.08 -6.04
C LYS A 20 -12.50 11.03 -5.18
N GLU A 21 -11.43 10.52 -4.56
CA GLU A 21 -10.68 11.24 -3.53
C GLU A 21 -9.47 12.02 -4.04
N ILE A 22 -8.95 11.68 -5.23
CA ILE A 22 -7.73 12.24 -5.80
C ILE A 22 -8.01 12.87 -7.16
N LYS A 23 -7.70 14.15 -7.31
CA LYS A 23 -7.87 14.90 -8.57
C LYS A 23 -6.84 14.45 -9.60
N GLU A 24 -7.17 14.56 -10.90
CA GLU A 24 -6.27 14.15 -12.00
C GLU A 24 -4.87 14.79 -11.98
N LYS A 25 -4.74 15.98 -11.41
CA LYS A 25 -3.46 16.73 -11.35
C LYS A 25 -2.61 16.38 -10.12
N GLU A 26 -3.13 15.60 -9.19
CA GLU A 26 -2.44 15.27 -7.94
C GLU A 26 -1.53 14.04 -8.12
N THR A 27 -0.31 14.15 -7.61
CA THR A 27 0.68 13.07 -7.70
C THR A 27 0.27 11.87 -6.85
N ARG A 28 0.29 10.69 -7.47
CA ARG A 28 0.04 9.39 -6.83
C ARG A 28 1.32 8.56 -6.90
N THR A 29 1.78 8.05 -5.76
CA THR A 29 2.97 7.20 -5.65
C THR A 29 2.56 5.87 -5.04
N THR A 30 2.98 4.76 -5.65
CA THR A 30 2.71 3.42 -5.12
C THR A 30 3.69 3.04 -4.01
N LEU A 31 3.33 2.09 -3.16
CA LEU A 31 4.15 1.66 -2.02
C LEU A 31 5.55 1.22 -2.46
N SER A 32 5.65 0.38 -3.49
CA SER A 32 6.95 -0.12 -3.95
C SER A 32 7.84 0.99 -4.53
N VAL A 33 7.24 2.02 -5.14
CA VAL A 33 7.99 3.19 -5.64
C VAL A 33 8.47 4.05 -4.49
N ALA A 34 7.63 4.27 -3.46
CA ALA A 34 8.01 5.03 -2.28
C ALA A 34 9.17 4.37 -1.53
N ILE A 35 9.12 3.05 -1.30
CA ILE A 35 10.20 2.30 -0.65
C ILE A 35 11.50 2.33 -1.47
N ARG A 36 11.41 2.24 -2.80
CA ARG A 36 12.61 2.38 -3.64
C ARG A 36 13.24 3.77 -3.49
N LYS A 37 12.43 4.83 -3.45
CA LYS A 37 12.91 6.20 -3.26
C LYS A 37 13.59 6.39 -1.91
N THR A 38 13.05 5.82 -0.84
CA THR A 38 13.67 5.87 0.50
C THR A 38 14.98 5.09 0.51
N ASP A 39 15.02 3.86 -0.01
CA ASP A 39 16.23 3.05 -0.09
C ASP A 39 17.35 3.74 -0.90
N GLU A 40 17.01 4.38 -2.03
CA GLU A 40 17.97 5.12 -2.85
C GLU A 40 18.53 6.35 -2.13
N LEU A 41 17.70 7.03 -1.34
CA LEU A 41 18.12 8.20 -0.56
C LEU A 41 19.06 7.79 0.57
N ILE A 42 18.69 6.77 1.34
CA ILE A 42 19.52 6.19 2.41
C ILE A 42 20.88 5.79 1.83
N LYS A 43 20.90 5.04 0.72
CA LYS A 43 22.15 4.61 0.09
C LYS A 43 23.04 5.77 -0.33
N LYS A 44 22.47 6.85 -0.88
CA LYS A 44 23.23 8.06 -1.27
C LYS A 44 23.83 8.75 -0.06
N VAL A 45 23.06 8.91 1.01
CA VAL A 45 23.52 9.51 2.27
C VAL A 45 24.67 8.67 2.85
N THR A 46 24.51 7.36 2.97
CA THR A 46 25.57 6.48 3.51
C THR A 46 26.85 6.50 2.66
N MET A 47 26.74 6.64 1.33
CA MET A 47 27.90 6.72 0.44
C MET A 47 28.72 8.00 0.61
N ILE A 48 28.05 9.15 0.79
CA ILE A 48 28.72 10.44 1.01
C ILE A 48 29.55 10.37 2.30
N HIS A 49 28.96 9.87 3.39
CA HIS A 49 29.64 9.76 4.69
C HIS A 49 30.85 8.82 4.66
N LYS A 50 30.75 7.66 3.98
CA LYS A 50 31.89 6.73 3.82
C LYS A 50 33.06 7.29 3.02
N THR A 51 32.84 8.33 2.22
CA THR A 51 33.88 8.94 1.38
C THR A 51 34.58 10.11 2.11
N GLU A 52 33.92 10.72 3.10
CA GLU A 52 34.39 11.93 3.78
C GLU A 52 35.03 11.68 5.16
N SER A 53 34.79 10.52 5.80
CA SER A 53 35.26 10.25 7.18
C SER A 53 36.29 9.10 7.30
N LYS A 54 37.33 9.33 8.11
CA LYS A 54 38.05 8.30 8.89
C LYS A 54 37.29 8.08 10.22
N PRO A 55 37.40 6.89 10.86
CA PRO A 55 36.38 6.36 11.76
C PRO A 55 36.37 7.07 13.13
N GLU A 56 35.28 7.77 13.43
CA GLU A 56 34.83 8.09 14.79
C GLU A 56 33.38 7.61 14.88
N GLU A 57 33.20 6.37 15.33
CA GLU A 57 31.98 5.55 15.11
C GLU A 57 30.74 6.02 15.89
N GLU A 58 30.88 6.85 16.93
CA GLU A 58 29.77 7.27 17.80
C GLU A 58 29.08 8.57 17.34
N ASP A 59 29.80 9.49 16.67
CA ASP A 59 29.24 10.77 16.19
C ASP A 59 28.59 10.67 14.78
N GLU A 60 28.81 9.57 14.07
CA GLU A 60 28.29 9.35 12.70
C GLU A 60 26.84 8.87 12.69
N GLU A 61 26.45 7.97 13.59
CA GLU A 61 25.07 7.48 13.68
C GLU A 61 24.12 8.63 14.04
N GLU A 62 24.49 9.46 15.03
CA GLU A 62 23.67 10.61 15.43
C GLU A 62 23.52 11.67 14.32
N LYS A 63 24.55 11.89 13.49
CA LYS A 63 24.49 12.82 12.36
C LYS A 63 23.68 12.28 11.19
N ILE A 64 23.78 10.98 10.89
CA ILE A 64 22.97 10.33 9.85
C ILE A 64 21.49 10.37 10.25
N ILE A 65 21.18 10.02 11.50
CA ILE A 65 19.82 10.11 12.07
C ILE A 65 19.28 11.54 11.96
N GLN A 66 20.07 12.57 12.29
CA GLN A 66 19.65 13.98 12.18
C GLN A 66 19.42 14.45 10.73
N ILE A 67 20.09 13.86 9.74
CA ILE A 67 19.87 14.16 8.31
C ILE A 67 18.62 13.42 7.82
N GLU A 68 18.43 12.17 8.23
CA GLU A 68 17.24 11.36 7.98
C GLU A 68 15.97 12.04 8.53
N GLU A 69 16.05 12.62 9.73
CA GLU A 69 14.95 13.36 10.35
C GLU A 69 14.56 14.65 9.57
N LYS A 70 15.48 15.23 8.79
CA LYS A 70 15.26 16.53 8.12
C LYS A 70 14.78 16.44 6.68
N ILE A 71 15.04 15.35 5.95
CA ILE A 71 14.68 15.25 4.53
C ILE A 71 13.48 14.32 4.35
N LYS A 72 12.27 14.89 4.52
CA LYS A 72 11.05 14.19 4.15
C LYS A 72 10.88 14.17 2.63
N ILE A 73 10.79 12.98 2.04
CA ILE A 73 10.58 12.84 0.60
C ILE A 73 9.12 13.16 0.28
N ASP A 74 8.88 14.19 -0.53
CA ASP A 74 7.53 14.52 -1.00
C ASP A 74 7.09 13.53 -2.09
N ILE A 75 6.02 12.79 -1.80
CA ILE A 75 5.49 11.75 -2.68
C ILE A 75 4.02 11.99 -3.07
N GLY A 76 3.41 13.09 -2.64
CA GLY A 76 1.98 13.33 -2.83
C GLY A 76 1.10 12.33 -2.08
N HIS A 77 0.23 11.62 -2.79
CA HIS A 77 -0.61 10.56 -2.23
C HIS A 77 0.10 9.21 -2.28
N LEU A 78 0.08 8.48 -1.17
CA LEU A 78 0.62 7.12 -1.10
C LEU A 78 -0.51 6.11 -1.30
N ILE A 79 -0.33 5.19 -2.24
CA ILE A 79 -1.30 4.15 -2.59
C ILE A 79 -0.62 2.79 -2.44
N SER A 80 -1.29 1.83 -1.83
CA SER A 80 -0.84 0.44 -1.83
C SER A 80 -1.96 -0.48 -2.24
N TYR A 81 -1.74 -1.20 -3.34
CA TYR A 81 -2.59 -2.33 -3.70
C TYR A 81 -2.23 -3.57 -2.88
N SER A 82 -3.15 -4.53 -2.81
CA SER A 82 -2.97 -5.75 -2.01
C SER A 82 -1.82 -6.65 -2.49
N ASP A 83 -1.49 -6.60 -3.78
CA ASP A 83 -0.37 -7.33 -4.38
C ASP A 83 0.99 -6.69 -4.07
N GLU A 84 1.05 -5.38 -3.81
CA GLU A 84 2.31 -4.67 -3.53
C GLU A 84 2.96 -5.10 -2.21
N TYR A 85 2.19 -5.47 -1.19
CA TYR A 85 2.74 -5.89 0.11
C TYR A 85 3.69 -7.09 -0.01
N SER A 86 3.46 -7.95 -1.00
CA SER A 86 4.31 -9.12 -1.26
C SER A 86 5.63 -8.76 -1.96
N SER A 87 5.67 -7.60 -2.62
CA SER A 87 6.81 -7.14 -3.42
C SER A 87 7.82 -6.30 -2.62
N VAL A 88 7.44 -5.88 -1.41
CA VAL A 88 8.24 -5.00 -0.56
C VAL A 88 8.96 -5.78 0.52
N LYS A 89 10.09 -5.24 1.00
CA LYS A 89 10.91 -5.92 2.01
C LYS A 89 10.17 -5.96 3.35
N GLU A 90 10.33 -7.06 4.07
CA GLU A 90 9.68 -7.28 5.37
C GLU A 90 10.00 -6.19 6.39
N HIS A 91 11.22 -5.65 6.40
CA HIS A 91 11.59 -4.55 7.30
C HIS A 91 10.70 -3.31 7.10
N ALA A 92 10.30 -2.98 5.87
CA ALA A 92 9.46 -1.82 5.58
C ALA A 92 8.02 -2.04 6.04
N ILE A 93 7.59 -3.31 6.05
CA ILE A 93 6.28 -3.73 6.55
C ILE A 93 6.25 -3.74 8.09
N LEU A 94 7.32 -4.16 8.75
CA LEU A 94 7.43 -4.19 10.21
C LEU A 94 7.61 -2.78 10.79
N ASN A 95 8.46 -1.95 10.17
CA ASN A 95 8.76 -0.59 10.62
C ASN A 95 7.94 0.45 9.81
N PHE A 96 6.66 0.16 9.59
CA PHE A 96 5.83 0.97 8.70
C PHE A 96 5.68 2.42 9.19
N ASP A 97 5.66 2.65 10.50
CA ASP A 97 5.52 3.99 11.10
C ASP A 97 6.75 4.87 10.82
N GLU A 98 7.94 4.30 10.95
CA GLU A 98 9.20 4.97 10.63
C GLU A 98 9.27 5.28 9.13
N PHE A 99 8.87 4.32 8.29
CA PHE A 99 8.76 4.52 6.86
C PHE A 99 7.79 5.68 6.51
N LEU A 100 6.60 5.73 7.11
CA LEU A 100 5.66 6.84 6.89
C LEU A 100 6.24 8.18 7.38
N SER A 101 6.97 8.17 8.50
CA SER A 101 7.58 9.36 9.08
C SER A 101 8.67 9.98 8.20
N SER A 102 9.37 9.14 7.42
CA SER A 102 10.37 9.57 6.41
C SER A 102 9.77 10.24 5.17
N LEU A 103 8.43 10.21 5.02
CA LEU A 103 7.73 10.69 3.85
C LEU A 103 6.88 11.92 4.17
N LYS A 104 6.72 12.80 3.17
CA LYS A 104 5.70 13.83 3.18
C LYS A 104 4.52 13.35 2.32
N ILE A 105 3.46 12.95 3.01
CA ILE A 105 2.25 12.32 2.44
C ILE A 105 1.05 13.24 2.63
N ASN A 106 0.28 13.42 1.57
CA ASN A 106 -1.00 14.15 1.59
C ASN A 106 -2.11 13.24 2.14
N LYS A 107 -2.45 12.17 1.41
CA LYS A 107 -3.41 11.13 1.84
C LYS A 107 -2.81 9.75 1.62
N LEU A 108 -3.19 8.81 2.47
CA LEU A 108 -2.76 7.41 2.42
C LEU A 108 -3.95 6.52 2.04
N PHE A 109 -3.78 5.65 1.05
CA PHE A 109 -4.81 4.73 0.59
C PHE A 109 -4.24 3.32 0.56
N LEU A 110 -4.84 2.40 1.32
CA LEU A 110 -4.33 1.05 1.46
C LEU A 110 -5.44 0.02 1.21
N GLN A 111 -5.18 -0.92 0.30
CA GLN A 111 -6.15 -1.94 -0.10
C GLN A 111 -5.85 -3.31 0.53
N ASN A 112 -6.77 -3.85 1.32
CA ASN A 112 -6.63 -5.13 2.05
C ASN A 112 -5.30 -5.22 2.80
N THR A 113 -5.01 -4.20 3.59
CA THR A 113 -3.75 -4.04 4.30
C THR A 113 -3.52 -5.18 5.30
N PRO A 114 -2.26 -5.63 5.46
CA PRO A 114 -1.87 -6.52 6.56
C PRO A 114 -2.37 -5.99 7.91
N LYS A 115 -2.86 -6.91 8.74
CA LYS A 115 -3.52 -6.58 10.01
C LYS A 115 -2.64 -5.71 10.92
N HIS A 116 -1.34 -6.00 11.03
CA HIS A 116 -0.44 -5.25 11.90
C HIS A 116 -0.28 -3.78 11.47
N ILE A 117 -0.30 -3.48 10.16
CA ILE A 117 -0.28 -2.10 9.66
C ILE A 117 -1.62 -1.43 9.96
N ALA A 118 -2.73 -2.11 9.74
CA ALA A 118 -4.06 -1.57 10.05
C ALA A 118 -4.20 -1.24 11.55
N ASP A 119 -3.76 -2.15 12.43
CA ASP A 119 -3.76 -1.96 13.87
C ASP A 119 -2.86 -0.77 14.27
N LEU A 120 -1.67 -0.66 13.66
CA LEU A 120 -0.77 0.47 13.87
C LEU A 120 -1.41 1.81 13.48
N LEU A 121 -2.04 1.88 12.32
CA LEU A 121 -2.69 3.10 11.82
C LEU A 121 -3.89 3.50 12.67
N ASN A 122 -4.71 2.53 13.07
CA ASN A 122 -5.85 2.76 13.94
C ASN A 122 -5.44 3.22 15.34
N ASN A 123 -4.27 2.81 15.84
CA ASN A 123 -3.78 3.25 17.14
C ASN A 123 -3.09 4.62 17.07
N SER A 124 -2.16 4.80 16.13
CA SER A 124 -1.33 6.01 16.02
C SER A 124 -2.03 7.18 15.31
N TYR A 125 -3.01 6.90 14.44
CA TYR A 125 -3.66 7.90 13.58
C TYR A 125 -5.20 7.75 13.59
N SER A 126 -5.78 7.37 14.72
CA SER A 126 -7.22 7.10 14.89
C SER A 126 -8.12 8.23 14.37
N GLU A 127 -7.76 9.50 14.60
CA GLU A 127 -8.58 10.67 14.23
C GLU A 127 -8.71 10.89 12.71
N ILE A 128 -7.75 10.38 11.94
CA ILE A 128 -7.67 10.59 10.48
C ILE A 128 -7.81 9.30 9.68
N THR A 129 -8.02 8.16 10.35
CA THR A 129 -8.17 6.84 9.71
C THR A 129 -9.65 6.53 9.49
N THR A 130 -9.96 5.98 8.31
CA THR A 130 -11.32 5.56 7.95
C THR A 130 -11.30 4.21 7.28
N ASP A 131 -12.12 3.30 7.78
CA ASP A 131 -12.35 1.98 7.18
C ASP A 131 -13.48 2.05 6.14
N GLU A 132 -13.22 1.55 4.94
CA GLU A 132 -14.22 1.36 3.88
C GLU A 132 -14.28 -0.11 3.50
N VAL A 133 -15.41 -0.78 3.82
CA VAL A 133 -15.60 -2.19 3.54
C VAL A 133 -16.55 -2.38 2.36
N TYR A 134 -16.09 -3.11 1.35
CA TYR A 134 -16.89 -3.46 0.19
C TYR A 134 -17.96 -4.49 0.57
N SER A 135 -19.22 -4.15 0.32
CA SER A 135 -20.34 -5.09 0.49
C SER A 135 -20.39 -6.05 -0.69
N TYR A 136 -19.91 -7.28 -0.50
CA TYR A 136 -20.04 -8.32 -1.51
C TYR A 136 -21.51 -8.69 -1.75
N PRO A 137 -21.94 -8.86 -3.02
CA PRO A 137 -23.28 -9.34 -3.31
C PRO A 137 -23.52 -10.70 -2.64
N SER A 138 -24.65 -10.86 -1.95
CA SER A 138 -25.05 -12.16 -1.43
C SER A 138 -25.25 -13.16 -2.57
N ILE A 139 -24.83 -14.40 -2.36
CA ILE A 139 -25.13 -15.51 -3.27
C ILE A 139 -26.42 -16.17 -2.78
N ASP A 140 -27.43 -16.20 -3.64
CA ASP A 140 -28.68 -16.93 -3.42
C ASP A 140 -28.79 -18.09 -4.42
N GLU A 141 -29.77 -18.96 -4.20
CA GLU A 141 -30.01 -20.14 -5.04
C GLU A 141 -30.25 -19.76 -6.52
N SER A 142 -30.89 -18.61 -6.77
CA SER A 142 -31.15 -18.13 -8.14
C SER A 142 -29.86 -17.77 -8.87
N LYS A 143 -28.91 -17.11 -8.19
CA LYS A 143 -27.57 -16.84 -8.73
C LYS A 143 -26.78 -18.12 -8.98
N ILE A 144 -26.92 -19.13 -8.11
CA ILE A 144 -26.29 -20.45 -8.33
C ILE A 144 -26.87 -21.09 -9.60
N TYR A 145 -28.18 -21.08 -9.79
CA TYR A 145 -28.83 -21.57 -11.00
C TYR A 145 -28.42 -20.78 -12.25
N GLU A 146 -28.25 -19.46 -12.15
CA GLU A 146 -27.78 -18.61 -13.24
C GLU A 146 -26.36 -18.98 -13.66
N ILE A 147 -25.45 -19.13 -12.69
CA ILE A 147 -24.07 -19.57 -12.93
C ILE A 147 -24.08 -20.94 -13.58
N TYR A 148 -24.80 -21.91 -13.02
CA TYR A 148 -24.90 -23.26 -13.57
C TYR A 148 -25.40 -23.21 -15.01
N SER A 149 -26.51 -22.53 -15.27
CA SER A 149 -27.16 -22.48 -16.60
C SER A 149 -26.29 -21.83 -17.66
N ASN A 150 -25.44 -20.85 -17.29
CA ASN A 150 -24.57 -20.12 -18.21
C ASN A 150 -23.13 -20.63 -18.25
N PHE A 151 -22.78 -21.64 -17.46
CA PHE A 151 -21.41 -22.12 -17.30
C PHE A 151 -20.76 -22.53 -18.65
N GLU A 152 -21.46 -23.36 -19.44
CA GLU A 152 -21.01 -23.84 -20.75
C GLU A 152 -20.91 -22.73 -21.80
N LYS A 153 -21.65 -21.62 -21.61
CA LYS A 153 -21.69 -20.50 -22.57
C LYS A 153 -20.63 -19.44 -22.29
N ARG A 154 -20.19 -19.31 -21.03
CA ARG A 154 -19.23 -18.29 -20.61
C ARG A 154 -17.79 -18.80 -20.53
N ILE A 155 -17.58 -20.10 -20.34
CA ILE A 155 -16.23 -20.67 -20.21
C ILE A 155 -15.88 -21.48 -21.46
N ILE A 156 -14.90 -20.95 -22.21
CA ILE A 156 -14.39 -21.58 -23.44
C ILE A 156 -13.78 -22.94 -23.09
N GLY A 157 -14.12 -23.98 -23.86
CA GLY A 157 -13.60 -25.34 -23.70
C GLY A 157 -14.31 -26.21 -22.66
N GLN A 158 -15.38 -25.69 -22.01
CA GLN A 158 -16.18 -26.42 -21.02
C GLN A 158 -17.57 -26.82 -21.55
N GLU A 159 -17.72 -27.03 -22.85
CA GLU A 159 -18.99 -27.31 -23.53
C GLU A 159 -19.68 -28.63 -23.09
N LYS A 160 -18.93 -29.53 -22.45
CA LYS A 160 -19.44 -30.82 -21.95
C LYS A 160 -19.31 -30.97 -20.44
N VAL A 161 -19.11 -29.88 -19.70
CA VAL A 161 -18.87 -29.93 -18.24
C VAL A 161 -20.03 -30.56 -17.46
N LYS A 162 -21.25 -30.53 -18.02
CA LYS A 162 -22.44 -31.16 -17.42
C LYS A 162 -22.72 -32.57 -17.94
N LYS A 163 -21.92 -33.10 -18.87
CA LYS A 163 -22.09 -34.44 -19.44
C LYS A 163 -21.23 -35.46 -18.68
N ASN A 164 -21.88 -36.10 -17.71
CA ASN A 164 -21.67 -37.42 -17.11
C ASN A 164 -20.43 -37.66 -16.20
N CYS A 165 -20.73 -38.07 -14.96
CA CYS A 165 -20.35 -39.40 -14.50
C CYS A 165 -21.38 -40.42 -15.00
#